data_AF-A0A9J6EIR1-F1
#
_entry.id   AF-A0A9J6EIR1-F1
#
_cell.length_a   1.000
_cell.length_b   1.000
_cell.length_c   1.000
_cell.angle_alpha   90.00
_cell.angle_beta   90.00
_cell.angle_gamma   90.00
#
_symmetry.space_group_name_H-M   'P 1'
#
loop_
_entity.id
_entity.type
_entity.pdbx_description
1 polymer ?
#
loop_
_entity_poly.entity_id
_entity_poly.type
_entity_poly.pdbx_seq_one_letter_code
_entity_poly.pdbx_strand_id
1 'polypeptide(L)'
;MYCTCVEEGAWYYEATIEDIQRICRSYWLSQELGNLQAPLGYDRFGYSWRSRKGTKFHESRGYHYHDGGYGAGDTLGFLIELPRRKEKEGQLSLPDAFKDRRLVKVKSYLYFEEKDEVQQAIKALSTLPGSKVRLNFGPNFKHKPKDVSCMGMDESVDKVIVQQTMSDMLYLVENESQMRLDAIYF
;
A
#
# COMPACT_ATOMS: atom_id res chain seq x y z
N MET A 1 -11.71 -6.29 4.57
CA MET A 1 -10.44 -6.13 3.83
C MET A 1 -9.63 -5.10 4.59
N TYR A 2 -8.61 -5.53 5.33
CA TYR A 2 -7.70 -4.60 5.99
C TYR A 2 -6.78 -4.03 4.91
N CYS A 3 -6.73 -2.70 4.77
CA CYS A 3 -5.76 -2.05 3.90
C CYS A 3 -4.40 -2.17 4.59
N THR A 4 -3.47 -2.91 4.00
CA THR A 4 -2.12 -3.08 4.52
C THR A 4 -1.18 -2.18 3.74
N CYS A 5 -0.45 -1.31 4.45
CA CYS A 5 0.61 -0.51 3.85
C CYS A 5 1.97 -1.15 4.14
N VAL A 6 2.90 -0.96 3.19
CA VAL A 6 4.27 -1.45 3.28
C VAL A 6 5.21 -0.34 2.82
N GLU A 7 6.16 0.05 3.67
CA GLU A 7 7.15 1.08 3.34
C GLU A 7 8.49 0.49 2.89
N GLU A 8 8.93 -0.58 3.55
CA GLU A 8 10.23 -1.23 3.33
C GLU A 8 10.17 -2.73 3.65
N GLY A 9 11.15 -3.47 3.16
CA GLY A 9 11.30 -4.91 3.35
C GLY A 9 10.70 -5.76 2.22
N ALA A 10 10.70 -7.07 2.43
CA ALA A 10 10.15 -8.04 1.50
C ALA A 10 8.84 -8.61 2.06
N TRP A 11 7.76 -8.49 1.30
CA TRP A 11 6.40 -8.81 1.70
C TRP A 11 5.77 -9.76 0.70
N TYR A 12 5.03 -10.74 1.22
CA TYR A 12 4.38 -11.75 0.41
C TYR A 12 2.90 -11.91 0.78
N TYR A 13 2.05 -11.99 -0.24
CA TYR A 13 0.66 -12.40 -0.10
C TYR A 13 0.21 -13.23 -1.30
N GLU A 14 -0.87 -13.97 -1.12
CA GLU A 14 -1.47 -14.80 -2.16
C GLU A 14 -2.92 -14.35 -2.36
N ALA A 15 -3.38 -14.36 -3.62
CA ALA A 15 -4.78 -14.13 -3.95
C ALA A 15 -5.28 -15.28 -4.82
N THR A 16 -6.31 -15.97 -4.34
CA THR A 16 -6.99 -17.01 -5.12
C THR A 16 -8.17 -16.38 -5.85
N ILE A 17 -8.30 -16.70 -7.13
CA ILE A 17 -9.35 -16.16 -7.97
C ILE A 17 -10.49 -17.17 -8.01
N GLU A 18 -11.60 -16.86 -7.35
CA GLU A 18 -12.73 -17.79 -7.28
C GLU A 18 -13.58 -17.78 -8.54
N ASP A 19 -13.90 -16.60 -9.06
CA ASP A 19 -14.70 -16.45 -10.29
C ASP A 19 -14.21 -15.24 -11.11
N ILE A 20 -14.24 -15.38 -12.43
CA ILE A 20 -13.94 -14.32 -13.39
C ILE A 20 -15.13 -14.19 -14.34
N GLN A 21 -16.03 -13.23 -14.07
CA GLN A 21 -17.15 -12.96 -14.97
C GLN A 21 -16.74 -12.22 -16.26
N ARG A 22 -15.68 -11.39 -16.23
CA ARG A 22 -15.17 -10.57 -17.35
C ARG A 22 -13.66 -10.36 -17.24
N ILE A 23 -13.05 -9.53 -18.08
CA ILE A 23 -11.62 -9.13 -17.95
C ILE A 23 -11.40 -8.54 -16.54
N CYS A 24 -10.88 -9.37 -15.65
CA CYS A 24 -10.47 -8.95 -14.32
C CYS A 24 -9.06 -8.39 -14.43
N ARG A 25 -8.83 -7.18 -13.92
CA ARG A 25 -7.49 -6.71 -13.57
C ARG A 25 -7.29 -7.09 -12.12
N SER A 26 -6.41 -8.05 -11.84
CA SER A 26 -6.04 -8.38 -10.48
C SER A 26 -5.18 -7.23 -9.96
N TYR A 27 -5.59 -6.71 -8.81
CA TYR A 27 -5.01 -5.55 -8.17
C TYR A 27 -3.75 -5.97 -7.40
N TRP A 28 -2.63 -5.25 -7.58
CA TRP A 28 -1.34 -5.59 -6.95
C TRP A 28 -0.92 -4.51 -5.94
N LEU A 29 -0.68 -3.29 -6.40
CA LEU A 29 -0.18 -2.20 -5.55
C LEU A 29 -0.81 -0.88 -5.98
N SER A 30 -1.30 -0.12 -5.02
CA SER A 30 -1.62 1.30 -5.18
C SER A 30 -0.88 2.08 -4.11
N GLN A 31 -0.26 3.19 -4.48
CA GLN A 31 0.07 4.22 -3.51
C GLN A 31 -1.22 4.94 -3.08
N GLU A 32 -1.14 5.67 -1.97
CA GLU A 32 -2.27 6.32 -1.29
C GLU A 32 -3.08 7.25 -2.20
N LEU A 33 -2.42 7.98 -3.09
CA LEU A 33 -3.04 8.96 -4.00
C LEU A 33 -3.58 8.35 -5.29
N GLY A 34 -3.81 7.03 -5.31
CA GLY A 34 -4.42 6.33 -6.44
C GLY A 34 -5.88 6.73 -6.64
N ASN A 35 -6.31 6.94 -7.88
CA ASN A 35 -7.70 7.29 -8.15
C ASN A 35 -8.63 6.07 -7.97
N LEU A 36 -9.42 6.05 -6.89
CA LEU A 36 -10.35 4.98 -6.53
C LEU A 36 -11.46 4.72 -7.57
N GLN A 37 -11.80 5.72 -8.39
CA GLN A 37 -12.83 5.59 -9.44
C GLN A 37 -12.27 5.05 -10.76
N ALA A 38 -10.94 5.02 -10.92
CA ALA A 38 -10.27 4.55 -12.12
C ALA A 38 -9.79 3.10 -11.95
N PRO A 39 -9.69 2.31 -13.03
CA PRO A 39 -9.05 1.01 -12.94
C PRO A 39 -7.58 1.17 -12.56
N LEU A 40 -7.10 0.37 -11.59
CA LEU A 40 -5.73 0.43 -11.10
C LEU A 40 -4.69 0.34 -12.25
N GLY A 41 -3.61 1.11 -12.14
CA GLY A 41 -2.62 1.28 -13.21
C GLY A 41 -3.04 2.27 -14.29
N TYR A 42 -4.12 3.04 -14.08
CA TYR A 42 -4.47 4.21 -14.88
C TYR A 42 -3.50 5.37 -14.64
N ASP A 43 -3.19 5.62 -13.36
CA ASP A 43 -2.30 6.67 -12.89
C ASP A 43 -0.85 6.19 -12.72
N ARG A 44 -0.01 7.08 -12.17
CA ARG A 44 1.39 6.80 -11.81
C ARG A 44 1.55 6.08 -10.46
N PHE A 45 0.46 5.97 -9.70
CA PHE A 45 0.48 5.49 -8.32
C PHE A 45 0.18 3.99 -8.24
N GLY A 46 -0.48 3.45 -9.27
CA GLY A 46 -0.86 2.05 -9.33
C GLY A 46 -0.05 1.19 -10.29
N TYR A 47 0.07 -0.09 -9.93
CA TYR A 47 0.48 -1.16 -10.82
C TYR A 47 -0.62 -2.22 -10.86
N SER A 48 -0.99 -2.66 -12.05
CA SER A 48 -1.98 -3.73 -12.19
C SER A 48 -1.56 -4.78 -13.20
N TRP A 49 -2.16 -5.95 -13.08
CA TRP A 49 -1.97 -7.05 -13.99
C TRP A 49 -3.31 -7.53 -14.52
N ARG A 50 -3.36 -7.84 -15.81
CA ARG A 50 -4.60 -8.19 -16.52
C ARG A 50 -4.63 -9.68 -16.81
N SER A 51 -5.75 -10.31 -16.47
CA SER A 51 -6.08 -11.73 -16.76
C SER A 51 -5.79 -12.10 -18.21
N ARG A 52 -6.38 -11.36 -19.15
CA ARG A 52 -6.23 -11.63 -20.58
C ARG A 52 -4.83 -11.28 -21.08
N LYS A 53 -4.12 -12.26 -21.63
CA LYS A 53 -2.76 -12.15 -22.23
C LYS A 53 -1.67 -11.69 -21.25
N GLY A 54 -1.88 -11.87 -19.94
CA GLY A 54 -0.86 -11.63 -18.91
C GLY A 54 -0.16 -10.28 -19.06
N THR A 55 -0.91 -9.21 -19.27
CA THR A 55 -0.36 -7.88 -19.59
C THR A 55 -0.29 -7.01 -18.32
N LYS A 56 0.87 -6.45 -17.99
CA LYS A 56 1.04 -5.50 -16.87
C LYS A 56 0.67 -4.09 -17.32
N PHE A 57 0.06 -3.31 -16.44
CA PHE A 57 -0.40 -1.94 -16.69
C PHE A 57 0.19 -0.97 -15.67
N HIS A 58 0.69 0.15 -16.19
CA HIS A 58 1.16 1.30 -15.42
C HIS A 58 1.01 2.55 -16.29
N GLU A 59 0.54 3.66 -15.75
CA GLU A 59 0.27 4.90 -16.51
C GLU A 59 -0.63 4.68 -17.75
N SER A 60 -1.63 3.80 -17.63
CA SER A 60 -2.48 3.36 -18.74
C SER A 60 -1.75 2.66 -19.89
N ARG A 61 -0.47 2.31 -19.73
CA ARG A 61 0.35 1.60 -20.72
C ARG A 61 0.45 0.13 -20.38
N GLY A 62 0.10 -0.71 -21.36
CA GLY A 62 0.17 -2.16 -21.25
C GLY A 62 1.49 -2.71 -21.78
N TYR A 63 2.16 -3.54 -20.99
CA TYR A 63 3.35 -4.28 -21.42
C TYR A 63 3.11 -5.77 -21.27
N HIS A 64 3.54 -6.54 -22.27
CA HIS A 64 3.48 -8.00 -22.18
C HIS A 64 4.38 -8.48 -21.04
N TYR A 65 3.85 -9.35 -20.18
CA TYR A 65 4.59 -9.89 -19.04
C TYR A 65 4.61 -11.42 -19.04
N HIS A 66 3.50 -12.08 -19.41
CA HIS A 66 3.41 -13.53 -19.41
C HIS A 66 2.48 -14.05 -20.51
N ASP A 67 2.89 -15.11 -21.21
CA ASP A 67 2.18 -15.67 -22.38
C ASP A 67 0.91 -16.48 -22.01
N GLY A 68 0.65 -16.73 -20.73
CA GLY A 68 -0.44 -17.61 -20.26
C GLY A 68 -1.66 -16.96 -19.61
N GLY A 69 -1.66 -15.65 -19.32
CA GLY A 69 -2.74 -15.04 -18.53
C GLY A 69 -2.98 -15.73 -17.18
N TYR A 70 -4.16 -15.50 -16.58
CA TYR A 70 -4.65 -16.23 -15.41
C TYR A 70 -6.19 -16.30 -15.43
N GLY A 71 -6.75 -17.33 -14.81
CA GLY A 71 -8.16 -17.72 -14.84
C GLY A 71 -8.80 -17.90 -13.45
N ALA A 72 -10.07 -18.29 -13.45
CA ALA A 72 -10.75 -18.74 -12.22
C ALA A 72 -10.16 -20.08 -11.75
N GLY A 73 -9.96 -20.21 -10.44
CA GLY A 73 -9.28 -21.32 -9.78
C GLY A 73 -7.77 -21.13 -9.59
N ASP A 74 -7.15 -20.11 -10.21
CA ASP A 74 -5.72 -19.85 -10.06
C ASP A 74 -5.42 -19.13 -8.74
N THR A 75 -4.33 -19.54 -8.09
CA THR A 75 -3.73 -18.83 -6.95
C THR A 75 -2.53 -18.05 -7.44
N LEU A 76 -2.60 -16.73 -7.32
CA LEU A 76 -1.54 -15.80 -7.70
C LEU A 76 -0.71 -15.43 -6.46
N GLY A 77 0.60 -15.62 -6.54
CA GLY A 77 1.54 -15.23 -5.50
C GLY A 77 2.19 -13.88 -5.77
N PHE A 78 2.19 -13.00 -4.77
CA PHE A 78 2.63 -11.63 -4.85
C PHE A 78 3.83 -11.35 -3.94
N LEU A 79 5.03 -11.19 -4.51
CA LEU A 79 6.23 -10.77 -3.76
C LEU A 79 6.59 -9.32 -4.08
N ILE A 80 6.65 -8.50 -3.04
CA ILE A 80 7.01 -7.08 -3.08
C ILE A 80 8.31 -6.90 -2.30
N GLU A 81 9.36 -6.40 -2.94
CA GLU A 81 10.65 -6.10 -2.31
C GLU A 81 10.90 -4.59 -2.42
N LEU A 82 10.87 -3.91 -1.28
CA LEU A 82 11.14 -2.48 -1.16
C LEU A 82 12.43 -2.30 -0.34
N PRO A 83 13.54 -1.85 -0.96
CA PRO A 83 14.75 -1.57 -0.20
C PRO A 83 14.52 -0.38 0.74
N ARG A 84 15.16 -0.40 1.90
CA ARG A 84 15.17 0.76 2.81
C ARG A 84 15.81 1.94 2.09
N ARG A 85 15.21 3.13 2.23
CA ARG A 85 15.82 4.36 1.70
C ARG A 85 17.12 4.63 2.44
N LYS A 86 18.21 4.88 1.71
CA LYS A 86 19.53 5.21 2.27
C LYS A 86 19.48 6.37 3.26
N GLU A 87 18.60 7.34 2.99
CA GLU A 87 18.35 8.51 3.85
C GLU A 87 17.83 8.14 5.25
N LYS A 88 17.18 6.98 5.39
CA LYS A 88 16.61 6.47 6.64
C LYS A 88 17.50 5.41 7.31
N GLU A 89 18.73 5.17 6.84
CA GLU A 89 19.65 4.23 7.48
C GLU A 89 20.07 4.76 8.86
N GLY A 90 19.81 4.00 9.92
CA GLY A 90 20.15 4.38 11.31
C GLY A 90 19.13 5.28 12.02
N GLN A 91 18.09 5.76 11.34
CA GLN A 91 17.01 6.54 11.95
C GLN A 91 15.73 5.69 12.08
N LEU A 92 15.07 5.73 13.24
CA LEU A 92 13.69 5.22 13.35
C LEU A 92 12.79 6.16 12.55
N SER A 93 12.28 5.71 11.41
CA SER A 93 11.20 6.41 10.73
C SER A 93 9.87 5.89 11.25
N LEU A 94 9.27 6.63 12.17
CA LEU A 94 7.87 6.47 12.51
C LEU A 94 7.01 7.17 11.44
N PRO A 95 5.80 6.67 11.16
CA PRO A 95 4.84 7.39 10.32
C PRO A 95 4.48 8.72 10.96
N ASP A 96 4.02 9.68 10.17
CA ASP A 96 3.59 10.98 10.70
C ASP A 96 2.37 10.80 11.63
N ALA A 97 2.37 11.53 12.74
CA ALA A 97 1.23 11.55 13.64
C ALA A 97 0.07 12.29 12.96
N PHE A 98 -1.09 11.65 12.83
CA PHE A 98 -2.29 12.27 12.23
C PHE A 98 -2.92 13.37 13.11
N LYS A 99 -2.35 13.65 14.28
CA LYS A 99 -2.93 14.50 15.33
C LYS A 99 -2.76 16.00 15.12
N ASP A 100 -1.92 16.42 14.17
CA ASP A 100 -1.80 17.83 13.73
C ASP A 100 -2.95 18.26 12.80
N ARG A 101 -3.75 17.30 12.32
CA ARG A 101 -4.75 17.54 11.28
C ARG A 101 -6.03 18.12 11.86
N ARG A 102 -6.73 18.92 11.04
CA ARG A 102 -7.97 19.57 11.42
C ARG A 102 -9.09 18.53 11.63
N LEU A 103 -9.78 18.61 12.76
CA LEU A 103 -10.99 17.84 13.02
C LEU A 103 -12.23 18.50 12.42
N VAL A 104 -13.07 17.70 11.76
CA VAL A 104 -14.35 18.10 11.18
C VAL A 104 -15.45 17.20 11.72
N LYS A 105 -16.55 17.82 12.16
CA LYS A 105 -17.73 17.12 12.66
C LYS A 105 -18.73 16.86 11.52
N VAL A 106 -18.99 15.59 11.22
CA VAL A 106 -19.99 15.17 10.24
C VAL A 106 -20.98 14.22 10.91
N LYS A 107 -22.26 14.62 10.97
CA LYS A 107 -23.37 13.83 11.53
C LYS A 107 -23.06 13.21 12.91
N SER A 108 -22.55 14.05 13.83
CA SER A 108 -22.16 13.70 15.20
C SER A 108 -20.85 12.92 15.37
N TYR A 109 -20.16 12.56 14.29
CA TYR A 109 -18.84 11.92 14.34
C TYR A 109 -17.73 12.92 13.98
N LEU A 110 -16.54 12.72 14.54
CA LEU A 110 -15.34 13.51 14.28
C LEU A 110 -14.42 12.79 13.31
N TYR A 111 -13.93 13.51 12.30
CA TYR A 111 -13.02 13.00 11.28
C TYR A 111 -11.84 13.95 11.13
N PHE A 112 -10.66 13.44 10.78
CA PHE A 112 -9.54 14.26 10.34
C PHE A 112 -9.69 14.61 8.86
N GLU A 113 -9.53 15.89 8.52
CA GLU A 113 -9.53 16.37 7.13
C GLU A 113 -8.10 16.31 6.57
N GLU A 114 -7.91 15.57 5.49
CA GLU A 114 -6.68 15.53 4.69
C GLU A 114 -6.94 16.13 3.31
N LYS A 115 -5.95 16.86 2.80
CA LYS A 115 -5.98 17.41 1.44
C LYS A 115 -5.03 16.63 0.57
N ASP A 116 -5.57 15.96 -0.44
CA ASP A 116 -4.78 15.21 -1.42
C ASP A 116 -4.14 16.15 -2.44
N GLU A 117 -2.84 16.40 -2.32
CA GLU A 117 -2.08 17.20 -3.27
C GLU A 117 -1.49 16.35 -4.42
N VAL A 118 -2.39 15.76 -5.20
CA VAL A 118 -2.06 14.78 -6.26
C VAL A 118 -0.96 15.29 -7.22
N GLN A 119 -1.03 16.55 -7.65
CA GLN A 119 -0.07 17.12 -8.59
C GLN A 119 1.34 17.25 -8.01
N GLN A 120 1.47 17.54 -6.72
CA GLN A 120 2.77 17.64 -6.06
C GLN A 120 3.38 16.24 -5.88
N ALA A 121 2.56 15.27 -5.47
CA ALA A 121 2.99 13.89 -5.36
C ALA A 121 3.46 13.30 -6.69
N ILE A 122 2.78 13.61 -7.81
CA ILE A 122 3.22 13.24 -9.16
C ILE A 122 4.60 13.81 -9.51
N LYS A 123 4.93 15.01 -9.02
CA LYS A 123 6.25 15.65 -9.24
C LYS A 123 7.33 15.07 -8.34
N ALA A 124 6.98 14.69 -7.10
CA ALA A 124 7.90 14.10 -6.13
C ALA A 124 8.16 12.60 -6.38
N LEU A 125 7.29 11.94 -7.14
CA LEU A 125 7.39 10.53 -7.51
C LEU A 125 8.72 10.25 -8.21
N SER A 126 9.50 9.35 -7.61
CA SER A 126 10.76 8.85 -8.15
C SER A 126 10.80 7.32 -8.01
N THR A 127 11.49 6.66 -8.94
CA THR A 127 11.66 5.20 -8.88
C THR A 127 12.67 4.86 -7.78
N LEU A 128 12.27 4.00 -6.86
CA LEU A 128 13.14 3.53 -5.79
C LEU A 128 14.14 2.49 -6.36
N PRO A 129 15.45 2.79 -6.41
CA PRO A 129 16.41 1.88 -7.02
C PRO A 129 16.51 0.57 -6.23
N GLY A 130 16.43 -0.56 -6.92
CA GLY A 130 16.46 -1.88 -6.29
C GLY A 130 15.09 -2.39 -5.82
N SER A 131 14.02 -1.60 -5.96
CA SER A 131 12.66 -2.12 -5.79
C SER A 131 12.36 -3.20 -6.82
N LYS A 132 11.75 -4.31 -6.37
CA LYS A 132 11.38 -5.43 -7.23
C LYS A 132 9.99 -5.92 -6.87
N VAL A 133 9.28 -6.34 -7.90
CA VAL A 133 7.97 -6.96 -7.78
C VAL A 133 8.00 -8.22 -8.62
N ARG A 134 7.69 -9.36 -8.00
CA ARG A 134 7.72 -10.67 -8.65
C ARG A 134 6.35 -11.34 -8.55
N LEU A 135 5.80 -11.67 -9.71
CA LEU A 135 4.65 -12.54 -9.90
C LEU A 135 5.13 -13.98 -9.89
N ASN A 136 4.55 -14.81 -9.03
CA ASN A 136 4.75 -16.24 -9.08
C ASN A 136 3.45 -16.95 -9.46
N PHE A 137 3.53 -17.83 -10.45
CA PHE A 137 2.41 -18.62 -10.97
C PHE A 137 2.58 -20.06 -10.53
N GLY A 138 1.56 -20.63 -9.90
CA GLY A 138 1.60 -22.04 -9.54
C GLY A 138 0.24 -22.53 -9.09
N PRO A 139 -0.17 -23.74 -9.48
CA PRO A 139 -1.45 -24.32 -9.09
C PRO A 139 -1.52 -24.76 -7.61
N ASN A 140 -0.44 -24.58 -6.83
CA ASN A 140 -0.36 -24.94 -5.41
C ASN A 140 0.64 -24.03 -4.67
N PHE A 141 0.20 -22.84 -4.26
CA PHE A 141 0.89 -22.08 -3.20
C PHE A 141 0.05 -22.11 -1.92
N LYS A 142 0.72 -22.44 -0.82
CA LYS A 142 0.18 -22.52 0.55
C LYS A 142 1.16 -21.94 1.57
N HIS A 143 2.34 -21.44 1.15
CA HIS A 143 3.40 -20.92 2.03
C HIS A 143 4.43 -20.09 1.24
N LYS A 144 5.06 -19.14 1.96
CA LYS A 144 6.05 -18.15 1.49
C LYS A 144 7.16 -18.76 0.59
N PRO A 145 7.63 -18.03 -0.45
CA PRO A 145 8.77 -18.42 -1.26
C PRO A 145 10.01 -18.70 -0.38
N LYS A 146 10.67 -19.85 -0.59
CA LYS A 146 11.86 -20.24 0.20
C LYS A 146 13.15 -19.55 -0.24
N ASP A 147 13.15 -18.97 -1.45
CA ASP A 147 14.29 -18.27 -2.05
C ASP A 147 14.53 -16.88 -1.47
N VAL A 148 13.49 -16.24 -0.92
CA VAL A 148 13.56 -14.87 -0.40
C VAL A 148 13.00 -14.83 1.02
N SER A 149 13.79 -14.31 1.96
CA SER A 149 13.31 -14.00 3.31
C SER A 149 12.27 -12.90 3.23
N CYS A 150 10.99 -13.26 3.37
CA CYS A 150 9.87 -12.34 3.29
C CYS A 150 8.90 -12.53 4.46
N MET A 151 8.16 -11.47 4.78
CA MET A 151 7.12 -11.47 5.80
C MET A 151 5.74 -11.60 5.17
N GLY A 152 4.79 -12.14 5.92
CA GLY A 152 3.41 -12.20 5.47
C GLY A 152 2.80 -10.82 5.56
N MET A 153 1.88 -10.49 4.65
CA MET A 153 1.18 -9.20 4.69
C MET A 153 0.29 -9.05 5.94
N ASP A 154 -0.07 -10.16 6.60
CA ASP A 154 -0.74 -10.16 7.91
C ASP A 154 0.13 -9.54 9.01
N GLU A 155 1.42 -9.88 9.04
CA GLU A 155 2.38 -9.30 9.99
C GLU A 155 2.58 -7.79 9.77
N SER A 156 2.27 -7.27 8.59
CA SER A 156 2.39 -5.84 8.29
C SER A 156 1.32 -5.02 9.03
N VAL A 157 0.13 -5.59 9.26
CA VAL A 157 -0.96 -4.93 10.00
C VAL A 157 -0.49 -4.59 11.41
N ASP A 158 0.06 -5.58 12.12
CA ASP A 158 0.50 -5.40 13.50
C ASP A 158 1.63 -4.37 13.59
N LYS A 159 2.59 -4.41 12.66
CA LYS A 159 3.67 -3.43 12.62
C LYS A 159 3.17 -2.02 12.41
N VAL A 160 2.25 -1.82 11.47
CA VAL A 160 1.69 -0.49 11.17
C VAL A 160 0.92 0.05 12.37
N ILE A 161 0.12 -0.79 13.03
CA ILE A 161 -0.62 -0.39 14.24
C ILE A 161 0.35 0.04 15.35
N VAL A 162 1.41 -0.75 15.60
CA VAL A 162 2.41 -0.43 16.62
C VAL A 162 3.13 0.87 16.28
N GLN A 163 3.58 1.03 15.03
CA GLN A 163 4.27 2.25 14.57
C GLN A 163 3.39 3.48 14.68
N GLN A 164 2.12 3.39 14.29
CA GLN A 164 1.18 4.50 14.44
C GLN A 164 0.96 4.85 15.91
N THR A 165 0.78 3.83 16.77
CA THR A 165 0.59 4.05 18.21
C THR A 165 1.82 4.73 18.82
N MET A 166 3.03 4.33 18.43
CA MET A 166 4.27 4.97 18.87
C MET A 166 4.39 6.42 18.40
N SER A 167 4.04 6.69 17.13
CA SER A 167 4.02 8.06 16.60
C SER A 167 3.04 8.94 17.36
N ASP A 168 1.85 8.41 17.62
CA ASP A 168 0.80 9.05 18.39
C ASP A 168 1.19 9.36 19.84
N MET A 169 1.97 8.48 20.49
CA MET A 169 2.51 8.72 21.83
C MET A 169 3.60 9.77 21.82
N LEU A 170 4.53 9.69 20.86
CA LEU A 170 5.62 10.66 20.72
C LEU A 170 5.06 12.07 20.52
N TYR A 171 4.08 12.22 19.62
CA TYR A 171 3.40 13.48 19.39
C TYR A 171 2.77 14.06 20.66
N LEU A 172 2.12 13.23 21.48
CA LEU A 172 1.51 13.68 22.73
C LEU A 172 2.56 14.20 23.71
N VAL A 173 3.70 13.50 23.83
CA VAL A 173 4.81 13.90 24.71
C VAL A 173 5.45 15.21 24.23
N GLU A 174 5.67 15.36 22.92
CA GLU A 174 6.27 16.57 22.36
C GLU A 174 5.36 17.81 22.52
N ASN A 175 4.04 17.61 22.40
CA ASN A 175 3.05 18.69 22.46
C ASN A 175 2.35 18.84 23.83
N GLU A 176 2.83 18.16 24.88
CA GLU A 176 2.24 18.19 26.23
C GLU A 176 2.04 19.62 26.77
N SER A 177 2.94 20.54 26.42
CA SER A 177 2.87 21.95 26.84
C SER A 177 1.90 22.82 26.01
N GLN A 178 1.48 22.36 24.82
CA GLN A 178 0.59 23.07 23.90
C GLN A 178 -0.85 22.56 23.92
N MET A 179 -1.12 21.42 24.57
CA MET A 179 -2.46 20.87 24.73
C MET A 179 -3.31 21.74 25.66
N ARG A 180 -3.79 22.89 25.18
CA ARG A 180 -4.83 23.68 25.85
C ARG A 180 -6.17 22.96 25.71
N LEU A 181 -6.86 22.83 26.84
CA LEU A 181 -8.19 22.25 27.05
C LEU A 181 -9.34 22.99 26.32
N ASP A 182 -9.06 23.78 25.29
CA ASP A 182 -10.07 24.58 24.58
C ASP A 182 -10.91 23.72 23.62
N ALA A 183 -10.60 22.43 23.47
CA ALA A 183 -11.33 21.49 22.61
C ALA A 183 -12.62 20.90 23.22
N ILE A 184 -13.02 21.28 24.45
CA ILE A 184 -14.20 20.71 25.13
C ILE A 184 -15.41 21.67 25.19
N TYR A 185 -15.31 22.88 24.63
CA TYR A 185 -16.46 23.80 24.54
C TYR A 185 -16.97 23.94 23.10
N PHE A 186 -17.68 22.91 22.62
CA PHE A 186 -18.64 23.02 21.50
C PHE A 186 -19.85 22.09 21.69
#